data_AF-A0A291N5T3-F1
#
_entry.id   AF-A0A291N5T3-F1
#
_cell.length_a   1.000
_cell.length_b   1.000
_cell.length_c   1.000
_cell.angle_alpha   90.00
_cell.angle_beta   90.00
_cell.angle_gamma   90.00
#
_symmetry.space_group_name_H-M   'P 1'
#
loop_
_entity.id
_entity.type
_entity.pdbx_description
1 polymer ?
#
loop_
_entity_poly.entity_id
_entity_poly.type
_entity_poly.pdbx_seq_one_letter_code
_entity_poly.pdbx_strand_id
1 'polypeptide(L)'
;MGRGGCGCLPWLLGLILLLAWLGEMQAPSLQVEQYDPRSPRRPLPRGSEEQYIIEDRPGGPADAMGTAFAVDRSGVWMTAEHVTHGCSRVGLEQRGRALEVPRVIESRESDAAIIPRGPRSPAALPLRSGAPSPGSTGYHMGFPAGEPTLVLSELIGRAEARRGSSGIDQPVLVWAERGRLPEGDGTLSGISGGPVFSTDGRVVGINSASTDRRGRILTVAPDAMMRLTAASRAVGDQPVAYPFAGLTDAQERFANWLDEGVIRRIFCDVDDGRGG
;
A
#
# COMPACT_ATOMS: atom_id res chain seq x y z
N MET A 1 -56.91 52.57 -0.68
CA MET A 1 -55.49 52.90 -0.94
C MET A 1 -54.62 52.12 0.03
N GLY A 2 -53.79 51.21 -0.47
CA GLY A 2 -52.82 50.45 0.33
C GLY A 2 -51.93 49.64 -0.60
N ARG A 3 -50.69 50.10 -0.79
CA ARG A 3 -49.72 49.66 -1.80
C ARG A 3 -49.16 48.27 -1.48
N GLY A 4 -49.30 47.31 -2.40
CA GLY A 4 -48.57 46.03 -2.37
C GLY A 4 -47.21 46.20 -3.04
N GLY A 5 -46.14 46.27 -2.24
CA GLY A 5 -44.76 46.33 -2.73
C GLY A 5 -44.29 44.96 -3.22
N CYS A 6 -43.98 44.85 -4.51
CA CYS A 6 -43.20 43.75 -5.05
C CYS A 6 -41.76 43.87 -4.55
N GLY A 7 -41.37 43.04 -3.57
CA GLY A 7 -40.00 43.00 -3.07
C GLY A 7 -39.08 42.27 -4.05
N CYS A 8 -38.04 42.96 -4.55
CA CYS A 8 -37.00 42.41 -5.42
C CYS A 8 -35.99 41.48 -4.71
N LEU A 9 -36.18 41.23 -3.41
CA LEU A 9 -35.27 40.47 -2.56
C LEU A 9 -35.06 38.99 -2.96
N PRO A 10 -36.08 38.21 -3.38
CA PRO A 10 -35.87 36.81 -3.74
C PRO A 10 -35.13 36.64 -5.07
N TRP A 11 -35.26 37.61 -5.99
CA TRP A 11 -34.53 37.60 -7.27
C TRP A 11 -33.04 37.91 -7.09
N LEU A 12 -32.71 38.83 -6.17
CA LEU A 12 -31.33 39.14 -5.81
C LEU A 12 -30.64 37.94 -5.12
N LEU A 13 -31.34 37.26 -4.20
CA LEU A 13 -30.83 36.05 -3.56
C LEU A 13 -30.63 34.91 -4.56
N GLY A 14 -31.55 34.72 -5.50
CA GLY A 14 -31.41 33.73 -6.58
C GLY A 14 -30.21 34.00 -7.47
N LEU A 15 -29.94 35.28 -7.82
CA LEU A 15 -28.79 35.65 -8.63
C LEU A 15 -27.46 35.42 -7.89
N ILE A 16 -27.40 35.74 -6.60
CA ILE A 16 -26.19 35.54 -5.77
C ILE A 16 -25.91 34.04 -5.62
N LEU A 17 -26.93 33.22 -5.38
CA LEU A 17 -26.77 31.76 -5.29
C LEU A 17 -26.35 31.16 -6.63
N LEU A 18 -26.87 31.65 -7.75
CA LEU A 18 -26.46 31.21 -9.09
C LEU A 18 -24.99 31.58 -9.36
N LEU A 19 -24.57 32.79 -9.03
CA LEU A 19 -23.18 33.24 -9.20
C LEU A 19 -22.20 32.46 -8.30
N ALA A 20 -22.60 32.12 -7.08
CA ALA A 20 -21.81 31.27 -6.20
C ALA A 20 -21.67 29.84 -6.77
N TRP A 21 -22.75 29.30 -7.35
CA TRP A 21 -22.75 27.97 -7.96
C TRP A 21 -21.92 27.91 -9.26
N LEU A 22 -21.90 28.97 -10.07
CA LEU A 22 -21.02 29.06 -11.24
C LEU A 22 -19.52 29.23 -10.86
N GLY A 23 -19.22 29.86 -9.73
CA GLY A 23 -17.85 30.06 -9.25
C GLY A 23 -17.15 28.77 -8.80
N GLU A 24 -17.90 27.78 -8.30
CA GLU A 24 -17.36 26.49 -7.85
C GLU A 24 -17.03 25.50 -8.98
N MET A 25 -17.50 25.72 -10.22
CA MET A 25 -17.19 24.84 -11.36
C MET A 25 -15.82 25.10 -11.99
N GLN A 26 -15.11 26.15 -11.55
CA GLN A 26 -13.77 26.45 -12.05
C GLN A 26 -12.74 25.64 -11.27
N ALA A 27 -12.65 24.35 -11.59
CA ALA A 27 -11.49 23.56 -11.21
C ALA A 27 -10.23 24.28 -11.71
N PRO A 28 -9.21 24.48 -10.86
CA PRO A 28 -7.96 25.10 -11.29
C PRO A 28 -7.45 24.31 -12.51
N SER A 29 -7.16 25.02 -13.60
CA SER A 29 -6.60 24.40 -14.78
C SER A 29 -5.37 23.60 -14.36
N LEU A 30 -5.36 22.29 -14.64
CA LEU A 30 -4.15 21.48 -14.53
C LEU A 30 -3.07 22.14 -15.39
N GLN A 31 -2.17 22.87 -14.73
CA GLN A 31 -0.99 23.44 -15.36
C GLN A 31 -0.05 22.26 -15.64
N VAL A 32 -0.25 21.60 -16.78
CA VAL A 32 0.71 20.62 -17.28
C VAL A 32 1.95 21.42 -17.67
N GLU A 33 2.98 21.34 -16.83
CA GLU A 33 4.25 22.00 -17.10
C GLU A 33 4.76 21.52 -18.47
N GLN A 34 4.73 22.42 -19.45
CA GLN A 34 5.15 22.12 -20.81
C GLN A 34 6.66 21.84 -20.79
N TYR A 35 7.03 20.68 -21.32
CA TYR A 35 8.42 20.26 -21.45
C TYR A 35 9.21 21.29 -22.28
N ASP A 36 10.04 22.10 -21.62
CA ASP A 36 11.01 22.95 -22.29
C ASP A 36 12.33 22.17 -22.48
N PRO A 37 12.71 21.80 -23.72
CA PRO A 37 13.96 21.08 -23.98
C PRO A 37 15.23 21.89 -23.65
N ARG A 38 15.10 23.19 -23.38
CA ARG A 38 16.20 24.09 -22.98
C ARG A 38 16.26 24.30 -21.47
N SER A 39 15.23 23.88 -20.73
CA SER A 39 15.29 23.90 -19.28
C SER A 39 16.44 23.01 -18.81
N PRO A 40 17.26 23.47 -17.84
CA PRO A 40 18.27 22.60 -17.27
C PRO A 40 17.56 21.36 -16.73
N ARG A 41 17.85 20.19 -17.30
CA ARG A 41 17.36 18.94 -16.70
C ARG A 41 17.80 18.97 -15.25
N ARG A 42 16.86 18.88 -14.31
CA ARG A 42 17.22 18.60 -12.93
C ARG A 42 18.20 17.43 -12.98
N PRO A 43 19.43 17.58 -12.46
CA PRO A 43 20.40 16.49 -12.48
C PRO A 43 19.71 15.26 -11.92
N LEU A 44 19.83 14.13 -12.64
CA LEU A 44 19.40 12.85 -12.10
C LEU A 44 20.07 12.71 -10.74
N PRO A 45 19.32 12.45 -9.65
CA PRO A 45 19.92 12.22 -8.35
C PRO A 45 20.99 11.15 -8.50
N ARG A 46 22.19 11.44 -8.01
CA ARG A 46 23.24 10.43 -7.96
C ARG A 46 22.76 9.36 -6.97
N GLY A 47 22.87 8.09 -7.36
CA GLY A 47 22.34 6.96 -6.60
C GLY A 47 22.75 7.00 -5.12
N SER A 48 21.84 6.50 -4.27
CA SER A 48 21.81 6.48 -2.80
C SER A 48 21.42 7.76 -2.05
N GLU A 49 21.17 8.89 -2.71
CA GLU A 49 20.77 10.14 -2.03
C GLU A 49 19.28 10.52 -2.21
N GLU A 50 18.48 9.74 -2.93
CA GLU A 50 17.04 9.99 -2.98
C GLU A 50 16.41 9.65 -1.63
N GLN A 51 16.07 10.69 -0.88
CA GLN A 51 15.27 10.59 0.33
C GLN A 51 13.81 10.88 0.00
N TYR A 52 12.95 9.95 0.38
CA TYR A 52 11.51 10.10 0.25
C TYR A 52 10.91 10.50 1.60
N ILE A 53 9.99 11.44 1.60
CA ILE A 53 9.17 11.76 2.77
C ILE A 53 7.80 11.15 2.52
N ILE A 54 7.40 10.22 3.38
CA ILE A 54 6.06 9.65 3.38
C ILE A 54 5.27 10.41 4.45
N GLU A 55 4.36 11.27 4.00
CA GLU A 55 3.51 12.05 4.90
C GLU A 55 2.37 11.16 5.43
N ASP A 56 2.34 10.94 6.74
CA ASP A 56 1.15 10.40 7.39
C ASP A 56 0.17 11.56 7.58
N ARG A 57 -1.08 11.43 7.11
CA ARG A 57 -2.11 12.47 7.36
C ARG A 57 -2.55 12.40 8.82
N PRO A 58 -2.17 13.36 9.70
CA PRO A 58 -2.60 13.35 11.08
C PRO A 58 -4.11 13.62 11.14
N GLY A 59 -4.88 12.71 11.72
CA GLY A 59 -6.34 12.82 11.80
C GLY A 59 -7.11 12.45 10.53
N GLY A 60 -6.43 11.97 9.48
CA GLY A 60 -7.08 11.17 8.43
C GLY A 60 -7.41 9.78 8.97
N PRO A 61 -8.33 9.02 8.34
CA PRO A 61 -8.44 7.60 8.66
C PRO A 61 -7.06 6.98 8.48
N ALA A 62 -6.56 6.23 9.48
CA ALA A 62 -5.57 5.20 9.18
C ALA A 62 -6.14 4.34 8.04
N ASP A 63 -5.30 3.69 7.23
CA ASP A 63 -5.79 2.67 6.31
C ASP A 63 -6.51 1.62 7.17
N ALA A 64 -7.84 1.75 7.30
CA ALA A 64 -8.65 0.89 8.17
C ALA A 64 -8.57 -0.58 7.71
N MET A 65 -8.07 -0.78 6.50
CA MET A 65 -7.78 -2.04 5.88
C MET A 65 -6.45 -1.95 5.11
N GLY A 66 -5.63 -3.00 5.21
CA GLY A 66 -4.48 -3.25 4.36
C GLY A 66 -4.44 -4.69 3.87
N THR A 67 -3.27 -5.13 3.45
CA THR A 67 -2.97 -6.49 2.99
C THR A 67 -1.96 -7.16 3.93
N ALA A 68 -2.14 -8.45 4.22
CA ALA A 68 -1.18 -9.28 4.92
C ALA A 68 -0.96 -10.61 4.19
N PHE A 69 0.19 -11.23 4.39
CA PHE A 69 0.53 -12.50 3.74
C PHE A 69 1.25 -13.48 4.66
N ALA A 70 1.02 -14.77 4.45
CA ALA A 70 1.60 -15.83 5.27
C ALA A 70 3.07 -16.06 4.93
N VAL A 71 3.91 -16.10 5.96
CA VAL A 71 5.35 -16.44 5.86
C VAL A 71 5.69 -17.74 6.60
N ASP A 72 4.72 -18.31 7.33
CA ASP A 72 4.83 -19.63 7.95
C ASP A 72 3.44 -20.29 8.04
N ARG A 73 3.35 -21.57 7.68
CA ARG A 73 2.08 -22.34 7.70
C ARG A 73 1.49 -22.49 9.10
N SER A 74 2.31 -22.38 10.15
CA SER A 74 1.85 -22.40 11.55
C SER A 74 1.04 -21.16 11.95
N GLY A 75 0.98 -20.14 11.09
CA GLY A 75 0.17 -18.94 11.26
C GLY A 75 1.00 -17.70 11.55
N VAL A 76 2.14 -17.54 10.87
CA VAL A 76 2.92 -16.29 10.93
C VAL A 76 2.65 -15.48 9.68
N TRP A 77 2.34 -14.20 9.88
CA TRP A 77 1.94 -13.28 8.82
C TRP A 77 2.77 -12.02 8.84
N MET A 78 3.00 -11.42 7.68
CA MET A 78 3.62 -10.11 7.53
C MET A 78 2.64 -9.10 6.95
N THR A 79 2.85 -7.84 7.31
CA THR A 79 2.11 -6.66 6.84
C THR A 79 3.01 -5.41 6.96
N ALA A 80 2.49 -4.25 6.59
CA ALA A 80 3.14 -2.97 6.85
C ALA A 80 2.85 -2.51 8.28
N GLU A 81 3.80 -1.83 8.91
CA GLU A 81 3.66 -1.35 10.30
C GLU A 81 2.51 -0.36 10.42
N HIS A 82 2.45 0.64 9.54
CA HIS A 82 1.43 1.69 9.59
C HIS A 82 -0.02 1.20 9.43
N VAL A 83 -0.22 -0.03 8.93
CA VAL A 83 -1.56 -0.66 8.83
C VAL A 83 -2.05 -1.12 10.20
N THR A 84 -1.14 -1.43 11.11
CA THR A 84 -1.46 -1.98 12.44
C THR A 84 -1.09 -1.06 13.60
N HIS A 85 -0.31 -0.01 13.32
CA HIS A 85 0.21 0.88 14.33
C HIS A 85 -0.91 1.69 14.99
N GLY A 86 -0.92 1.70 16.33
CA GLY A 86 -1.92 2.45 17.11
C GLY A 86 -3.33 1.84 17.13
N CYS A 87 -3.55 0.70 16.46
CA CYS A 87 -4.84 0.02 16.47
C CYS A 87 -5.12 -0.59 17.86
N SER A 88 -6.36 -0.44 18.34
CA SER A 88 -6.84 -1.09 19.56
C SER A 88 -6.94 -2.60 19.38
N ARG A 89 -7.43 -3.02 18.21
CA ARG A 89 -7.51 -4.43 17.80
C ARG A 89 -7.16 -4.56 16.34
N VAL A 90 -6.37 -5.58 16.02
CA VAL A 90 -6.00 -5.90 14.65
C VAL A 90 -6.70 -7.20 14.26
N GLY A 91 -7.39 -7.22 13.14
CA GLY A 91 -8.08 -8.41 12.65
C GLY A 91 -7.55 -8.87 11.30
N LEU A 92 -7.30 -10.17 11.16
CA LEU A 92 -6.95 -10.79 9.88
C LEU A 92 -8.20 -11.44 9.28
N GLU A 93 -8.46 -11.20 8.00
CA GLU A 93 -9.62 -11.80 7.34
C GLU A 93 -9.57 -13.33 7.36
N GLN A 94 -10.71 -13.94 7.69
CA GLN A 94 -10.93 -15.37 7.51
C GLN A 94 -12.42 -15.62 7.26
N ARG A 95 -12.74 -16.15 6.08
CA ARG A 95 -14.13 -16.50 5.70
C ARG A 95 -15.12 -15.34 5.88
N GLY A 96 -14.74 -14.15 5.41
CA GLY A 96 -15.57 -12.94 5.48
C GLY A 96 -15.70 -12.31 6.87
N ARG A 97 -14.89 -12.73 7.85
CA ARG A 97 -14.83 -12.13 9.20
C ARG A 97 -13.40 -11.70 9.49
N ALA A 98 -13.24 -10.61 10.25
CA ALA A 98 -11.93 -10.23 10.75
C ALA A 98 -11.68 -10.95 12.08
N LEU A 99 -10.75 -11.92 12.08
CA LEU A 99 -10.34 -12.61 13.30
C LEU A 99 -9.26 -11.80 14.00
N GLU A 100 -9.53 -11.41 15.25
CA GLU A 100 -8.55 -10.70 16.06
C GLU A 100 -7.25 -11.50 16.21
N VAL A 101 -6.11 -10.83 16.02
CA VAL A 101 -4.79 -11.40 16.26
C VAL A 101 -4.27 -10.95 17.63
N PRO A 102 -3.68 -11.85 18.43
CA PRO A 102 -3.34 -11.59 19.82
C PRO A 102 -2.16 -10.62 19.99
N ARG A 103 -1.34 -10.44 18.95
CA ARG A 103 -0.13 -9.62 19.01
C ARG A 103 0.37 -9.27 17.62
N VAL A 104 0.89 -8.06 17.50
CA VAL A 104 1.73 -7.60 16.38
C VAL A 104 3.11 -7.24 16.91
N ILE A 105 4.16 -7.56 16.14
CA ILE A 105 5.53 -7.12 16.39
C ILE A 105 5.91 -6.16 15.28
N GLU A 106 6.11 -4.90 15.64
CA GLU A 106 6.54 -3.85 14.73
C GLU A 106 8.07 -3.87 14.60
N SER A 107 8.56 -3.61 13.39
CA SER A 107 9.98 -3.39 13.15
C SER A 107 10.43 -2.06 13.75
N ARG A 108 11.71 -1.97 14.12
CA ARG A 108 12.31 -0.73 14.65
C ARG A 108 13.02 0.08 13.57
N GLU A 109 13.13 -0.45 12.36
CA GLU A 109 13.99 0.07 11.29
C GLU A 109 13.29 0.23 9.95
N SER A 110 12.03 -0.21 9.85
CA SER A 110 11.28 -0.23 8.60
C SER A 110 9.79 -0.29 8.87
N ASP A 111 8.97 0.15 7.92
CA ASP A 111 7.51 0.06 7.93
C ASP A 111 6.97 -1.37 7.71
N ALA A 112 7.47 -2.34 8.47
CA ALA A 112 7.07 -3.74 8.42
C ALA A 112 6.64 -4.23 9.81
N ALA A 113 5.63 -5.08 9.84
CA ALA A 113 5.18 -5.74 11.05
C ALA A 113 4.94 -7.24 10.81
N ILE A 114 5.07 -8.03 11.88
CA ILE A 114 4.86 -9.47 11.86
C ILE A 114 3.86 -9.87 12.94
N ILE A 115 2.91 -10.73 12.56
CA ILE A 115 1.94 -11.36 13.45
C ILE A 115 2.46 -12.76 13.73
N PRO A 116 3.03 -13.01 14.93
CA PRO A 116 3.67 -14.30 15.23
C PRO A 116 2.69 -15.44 15.45
N ARG A 117 1.40 -15.14 15.68
CA ARG A 117 0.35 -16.13 15.95
C ARG A 117 -1.00 -15.65 15.41
N GLY A 118 -1.28 -15.94 14.15
CA GLY A 118 -2.58 -15.76 13.51
C GLY A 118 -3.24 -17.08 13.12
N PRO A 119 -4.29 -17.04 12.29
CA PRO A 119 -4.81 -18.23 11.60
C PRO A 119 -3.71 -19.01 10.90
N ARG A 120 -3.82 -20.35 10.88
CA ARG A 120 -2.93 -21.18 10.05
C ARG A 120 -3.16 -20.88 8.56
N SER A 121 -2.10 -21.08 7.78
CA SER A 121 -2.11 -20.93 6.32
C SER A 121 -1.72 -22.25 5.66
N PRO A 122 -2.36 -22.67 4.55
CA PRO A 122 -1.97 -23.88 3.83
C PRO A 122 -0.58 -23.76 3.18
N ALA A 123 -0.17 -22.55 2.82
CA ALA A 123 1.14 -22.24 2.26
C ALA A 123 1.82 -21.05 2.96
N ALA A 124 3.12 -20.94 2.75
CA ALA A 124 3.94 -19.81 3.17
C ALA A 124 4.67 -19.25 1.94
N LEU A 125 4.77 -17.93 1.85
CA LEU A 125 5.45 -17.28 0.74
C LEU A 125 6.97 -17.24 0.98
N PRO A 126 7.79 -17.65 -0.01
CA PRO A 126 9.24 -17.67 0.15
C PRO A 126 9.82 -16.26 0.13
N LEU A 127 10.58 -15.93 1.17
CA LEU A 127 11.25 -14.64 1.31
C LEU A 127 12.64 -14.67 0.68
N ARG A 128 13.10 -13.52 0.19
CA ARG A 128 14.46 -13.31 -0.32
C ARG A 128 15.19 -12.24 0.48
N SER A 129 16.46 -12.50 0.77
CA SER A 129 17.42 -11.46 1.17
C SER A 129 18.05 -10.79 -0.07
N GLY A 130 18.43 -9.52 0.07
CA GLY A 130 19.03 -8.73 -0.99
C GLY A 130 18.04 -8.26 -2.05
N ALA A 131 18.15 -6.99 -2.45
CA ALA A 131 17.29 -6.46 -3.50
C ALA A 131 17.64 -7.06 -4.87
N PRO A 132 16.67 -7.19 -5.79
CA PRO A 132 16.94 -7.49 -7.19
C PRO A 132 17.71 -6.34 -7.86
N SER A 133 18.19 -6.58 -9.09
CA SER A 133 18.88 -5.55 -9.88
C SER A 133 17.87 -4.50 -10.37
N PRO A 134 18.25 -3.20 -10.44
CA PRO A 134 17.44 -2.20 -11.16
C PRO A 134 17.02 -2.69 -12.55
N GLY A 135 15.80 -2.34 -12.97
CA GLY A 135 15.15 -2.84 -14.18
C GLY A 135 14.43 -4.18 -14.02
N SER A 136 14.54 -4.84 -12.85
CA SER A 136 13.82 -6.11 -12.61
C SER A 136 12.33 -5.88 -12.47
N THR A 137 11.54 -6.81 -12.98
CA THR A 137 10.08 -6.82 -12.82
C THR A 137 9.66 -7.17 -11.39
N GLY A 138 8.66 -6.46 -10.87
CA GLY A 138 7.98 -6.73 -9.60
C GLY A 138 6.50 -7.03 -9.79
N TYR A 139 5.98 -7.97 -9.00
CA TYR A 139 4.55 -8.30 -8.91
C TYR A 139 4.04 -7.95 -7.52
N HIS A 140 3.26 -6.88 -7.39
CA HIS A 140 2.68 -6.46 -6.12
C HIS A 140 1.28 -7.03 -6.02
N MET A 141 1.00 -7.77 -4.95
CA MET A 141 -0.27 -8.45 -4.75
C MET A 141 -0.95 -7.92 -3.50
N GLY A 142 -2.22 -7.54 -3.59
CA GLY A 142 -2.97 -7.08 -2.43
C GLY A 142 -4.36 -6.56 -2.77
N PHE A 143 -4.89 -5.70 -1.90
CA PHE A 143 -6.27 -5.24 -1.96
C PHE A 143 -6.40 -3.70 -2.07
N PRO A 144 -5.90 -3.05 -3.14
CA PRO A 144 -6.28 -1.67 -3.43
C PRO A 144 -7.79 -1.45 -3.36
N ALA A 145 -8.24 -0.44 -2.62
CA ALA A 145 -9.65 -0.14 -2.39
C ALA A 145 -10.50 -1.34 -1.90
N GLY A 146 -9.86 -2.35 -1.30
CA GLY A 146 -10.51 -3.57 -0.82
C GLY A 146 -10.67 -4.68 -1.86
N GLU A 147 -10.24 -4.45 -3.10
CA GLU A 147 -10.39 -5.37 -4.22
C GLU A 147 -9.07 -6.03 -4.62
N PRO A 148 -9.04 -7.35 -4.90
CA PRO A 148 -7.84 -8.03 -5.32
C PRO A 148 -7.24 -7.42 -6.59
N THR A 149 -5.99 -6.94 -6.49
CA THR A 149 -5.28 -6.34 -7.62
C THR A 149 -3.83 -6.82 -7.66
N LEU A 150 -3.39 -7.23 -8.85
CA LEU A 150 -1.99 -7.49 -9.18
C LEU A 150 -1.43 -6.27 -9.90
N VAL A 151 -0.43 -5.61 -9.31
CA VAL A 151 0.28 -4.48 -9.93
C VAL A 151 1.62 -4.96 -10.48
N LEU A 152 1.86 -4.67 -11.75
CA LEU A 152 3.13 -4.91 -12.43
C LEU A 152 4.01 -3.67 -12.31
N SER A 153 5.27 -3.84 -11.94
CA SER A 153 6.21 -2.74 -11.81
C SER A 153 7.62 -3.09 -12.30
N GLU A 154 8.46 -2.07 -12.41
CA GLU A 154 9.89 -2.17 -12.69
C GLU A 154 10.69 -1.52 -11.57
N LEU A 155 11.71 -2.21 -11.04
CA LEU A 155 12.55 -1.67 -9.99
C LEU A 155 13.39 -0.50 -10.51
N ILE A 156 13.23 0.68 -9.95
CA ILE A 156 14.11 1.83 -10.22
C ILE A 156 15.42 1.65 -9.45
N GLY A 157 15.34 1.32 -8.16
CA GLY A 157 16.52 1.14 -7.32
C GLY A 157 16.24 1.17 -5.83
N ARG A 158 17.31 1.32 -5.06
CA ARG A 158 17.28 1.49 -3.60
C ARG A 158 17.24 2.97 -3.25
N ALA A 159 16.54 3.30 -2.17
CA ALA A 159 16.46 4.64 -1.62
C ALA A 159 16.27 4.57 -0.10
N GLU A 160 16.26 5.73 0.54
CA GLU A 160 15.86 5.87 1.94
C GLU A 160 14.52 6.61 1.99
N ALA A 161 13.65 6.21 2.91
CA ALA A 161 12.38 6.88 3.15
C ALA A 161 12.21 7.20 4.63
N ARG A 162 11.73 8.40 4.92
CA ARG A 162 11.32 8.83 6.24
C ARG A 162 9.80 8.91 6.27
N ARG A 163 9.18 8.14 7.16
CA ARG A 163 7.73 8.18 7.41
C ARG A 163 7.40 9.11 8.57
N GLY A 164 6.44 10.00 8.35
CA GLY A 164 5.97 10.97 9.33
C GLY A 164 7.11 11.82 9.92
N SER A 165 6.98 12.16 11.20
CA SER A 165 8.01 12.90 11.95
C SER A 165 8.97 11.99 12.71
N SER A 166 9.01 10.69 12.41
CA SER A 166 9.79 9.68 13.17
C SER A 166 11.29 9.96 13.24
N GLY A 167 11.81 10.78 12.30
CA GLY A 167 13.23 11.14 12.22
C GLY A 167 14.13 10.04 11.66
N ILE A 168 13.64 8.81 11.55
CA ILE A 168 14.41 7.64 11.12
C ILE A 168 14.28 7.46 9.61
N ASP A 169 15.42 7.39 8.92
CA ASP A 169 15.50 6.95 7.53
C ASP A 169 15.43 5.42 7.48
N GLN A 170 14.56 4.91 6.61
CA GLN A 170 14.29 3.50 6.45
C GLN A 170 14.70 3.05 5.04
N PRO A 171 15.39 1.90 4.90
CA PRO A 171 15.78 1.41 3.60
C PRO A 171 14.55 0.92 2.82
N VAL A 172 14.36 1.46 1.62
CA VAL A 172 13.24 1.12 0.72
C VAL A 172 13.72 0.75 -0.67
N LEU A 173 12.85 0.06 -1.41
CA LEU A 173 12.95 -0.06 -2.86
C LEU A 173 11.92 0.85 -3.52
N VAL A 174 12.33 1.47 -4.62
CA VAL A 174 11.48 2.35 -5.44
C VAL A 174 11.14 1.63 -6.73
N TRP A 175 9.86 1.51 -7.01
CA TRP A 175 9.32 0.83 -8.18
C TRP A 175 8.56 1.81 -9.06
N ALA A 176 8.62 1.63 -10.38
CA ALA A 176 7.78 2.30 -11.36
C ALA A 176 6.65 1.36 -11.77
N GLU A 177 5.41 1.76 -11.54
CA GLU A 177 4.23 1.06 -12.03
C GLU A 177 4.24 0.96 -13.56
N ARG A 178 3.93 -0.23 -14.08
CA ARG A 178 3.81 -0.52 -15.51
C ARG A 178 2.38 -0.86 -15.93
N GLY A 179 1.57 -1.38 -15.01
CA GLY A 179 0.18 -1.75 -15.26
C GLY A 179 -0.45 -2.48 -14.09
N ARG A 180 -1.74 -2.76 -14.18
CA ARG A 180 -2.53 -3.43 -13.14
C ARG A 180 -3.48 -4.45 -13.74
N LEU A 181 -3.82 -5.46 -12.95
CA LEU A 181 -4.86 -6.44 -13.22
C LEU A 181 -5.79 -6.53 -12.01
N PRO A 182 -7.09 -6.16 -12.12
CA PRO A 182 -7.73 -5.58 -13.31
C PRO A 182 -7.13 -4.22 -13.70
N GLU A 183 -7.29 -3.82 -14.97
CA GLU A 183 -6.85 -2.51 -15.44
C GLU A 183 -7.63 -1.39 -14.75
N GLY A 184 -6.93 -0.31 -14.37
CA GLY A 184 -7.54 0.85 -13.73
C GLY A 184 -6.50 1.85 -13.22
N ASP A 185 -6.94 3.06 -12.93
CA ASP A 185 -6.15 4.20 -12.43
C ASP A 185 -6.54 4.63 -11.01
N GLY A 186 -7.34 3.80 -10.32
CA GLY A 186 -7.81 4.06 -8.97
C GLY A 186 -6.70 4.14 -7.91
N THR A 187 -7.08 4.43 -6.68
CA THR A 187 -6.13 4.47 -5.55
C THR A 187 -5.46 3.12 -5.30
N LEU A 188 -4.21 3.16 -4.83
CA LEU A 188 -3.51 1.99 -4.29
C LEU A 188 -3.65 1.84 -2.77
N SER A 189 -4.39 2.72 -2.09
CA SER A 189 -4.71 2.56 -0.65
C SER A 189 -5.31 1.18 -0.40
N GLY A 190 -4.83 0.48 0.62
CA GLY A 190 -5.17 -0.91 0.90
C GLY A 190 -4.19 -1.96 0.36
N ILE A 191 -3.32 -1.61 -0.60
CA ILE A 191 -2.22 -2.51 -1.03
C ILE A 191 -1.12 -2.63 0.02
N SER A 192 -1.02 -1.64 0.91
CA SER A 192 -0.07 -1.58 2.01
C SER A 192 -0.01 -2.89 2.78
N GLY A 193 1.19 -3.40 3.02
CA GLY A 193 1.46 -4.69 3.65
C GLY A 193 1.48 -5.88 2.69
N GLY A 194 1.00 -5.73 1.46
CA GLY A 194 1.01 -6.80 0.46
C GLY A 194 2.41 -7.18 0.00
N PRO A 195 2.65 -8.46 -0.37
CA PRO A 195 3.94 -8.90 -0.83
C PRO A 195 4.25 -8.37 -2.23
N VAL A 196 5.54 -8.13 -2.47
CA VAL A 196 6.09 -7.84 -3.80
C VAL A 196 7.02 -8.94 -4.20
N PHE A 197 6.68 -9.66 -5.28
CA PHE A 197 7.50 -10.75 -5.78
C PHE A 197 8.45 -10.31 -6.90
N SER A 198 9.65 -10.90 -6.92
CA SER A 198 10.48 -10.95 -8.12
C SER A 198 10.12 -12.14 -9.01
N THR A 199 10.60 -12.11 -10.25
CA THR A 199 10.34 -13.15 -11.26
C THR A 199 10.86 -14.54 -10.87
N ASP A 200 11.77 -14.65 -9.90
CA ASP A 200 12.26 -15.92 -9.35
C ASP A 200 11.30 -16.57 -8.34
N GLY A 201 10.13 -15.98 -8.10
CA GLY A 201 9.10 -16.54 -7.23
C GLY A 201 9.25 -16.18 -5.75
N ARG A 202 10.16 -15.28 -5.38
CA ARG A 202 10.39 -14.86 -3.99
C ARG A 202 9.85 -13.47 -3.69
N VAL A 203 9.39 -13.27 -2.48
CA VAL A 203 9.02 -11.96 -1.94
C VAL A 203 10.30 -11.15 -1.69
N VAL A 204 10.38 -9.99 -2.32
CA VAL A 204 11.49 -9.03 -2.28
C VAL A 204 11.10 -7.68 -1.67
N GLY A 205 9.88 -7.56 -1.15
CA GLY A 205 9.44 -6.35 -0.47
C GLY A 205 8.02 -6.46 0.06
N ILE A 206 7.68 -5.49 0.91
CA ILE A 206 6.34 -5.29 1.47
C ILE A 206 5.87 -3.90 1.01
N ASN A 207 4.70 -3.79 0.40
CA ASN A 207 4.14 -2.50 -0.01
C ASN A 207 4.02 -1.57 1.20
N SER A 208 4.61 -0.37 1.10
CA SER A 208 4.66 0.58 2.21
C SER A 208 3.97 1.90 1.85
N ALA A 209 4.28 2.46 0.69
CA ALA A 209 3.65 3.69 0.24
C ALA A 209 3.54 3.71 -1.29
N SER A 210 2.64 4.54 -1.79
CA SER A 210 2.55 4.87 -3.21
C SER A 210 2.40 6.37 -3.39
N THR A 211 2.85 6.89 -4.52
CA THR A 211 2.65 8.31 -4.88
C THR A 211 1.91 8.40 -6.20
N ASP A 212 0.68 8.92 -6.15
CA ASP A 212 -0.23 8.99 -7.31
C ASP A 212 0.39 9.77 -8.49
N ARG A 213 1.12 10.86 -8.20
CA ARG A 213 1.63 11.78 -9.23
C ARG A 213 2.67 11.19 -10.18
N ARG A 214 3.27 10.04 -9.86
CA ARG A 214 4.40 9.50 -10.64
C ARG A 214 4.36 7.98 -10.84
N GLY A 215 3.27 7.31 -10.44
CA GLY A 215 3.18 5.86 -10.48
C GLY A 215 4.34 5.18 -9.75
N ARG A 216 4.84 5.79 -8.67
CA ARG A 216 5.93 5.21 -7.87
C ARG A 216 5.36 4.48 -6.68
N ILE A 217 5.89 3.28 -6.44
CA ILE A 217 5.55 2.45 -5.29
C ILE A 217 6.83 2.28 -4.47
N LEU A 218 6.74 2.49 -3.16
CA LEU A 218 7.80 2.27 -2.20
C LEU A 218 7.51 1.00 -1.42
N THR A 219 8.53 0.17 -1.26
CA THR A 219 8.42 -1.08 -0.49
C THR A 219 9.52 -1.16 0.55
N VAL A 220 9.23 -1.81 1.68
CA VAL A 220 10.26 -2.20 2.65
C VAL A 220 11.34 -3.01 1.95
N ALA A 221 12.61 -2.69 2.19
CA ALA A 221 13.72 -3.41 1.60
C ALA A 221 13.80 -4.87 2.13
N PRO A 222 14.17 -5.85 1.29
CA PRO A 222 14.15 -7.26 1.67
C PRO A 222 15.08 -7.58 2.84
N ASP A 223 16.20 -6.88 3.00
CA ASP A 223 17.10 -7.10 4.14
C ASP A 223 16.49 -6.69 5.48
N ALA A 224 15.67 -5.63 5.52
CA ALA A 224 14.94 -5.24 6.72
C ALA A 224 13.83 -6.26 7.05
N MET A 225 13.12 -6.76 6.04
CA MET A 225 12.14 -7.86 6.19
C MET A 225 12.79 -9.12 6.77
N MET A 226 13.99 -9.48 6.30
CA MET A 226 14.74 -10.64 6.81
C MET A 226 15.24 -10.43 8.25
N ARG A 227 15.67 -9.22 8.61
CA ARG A 227 16.04 -8.89 9.98
C ARG A 227 14.85 -8.94 10.93
N LEU A 228 13.68 -8.44 10.53
CA LEU A 228 12.44 -8.60 11.30
C LEU A 228 12.09 -10.07 11.51
N THR A 229 12.20 -10.89 10.45
CA THR A 229 11.99 -12.34 10.53
C THR A 229 12.88 -12.97 11.60
N ALA A 230 14.19 -12.70 11.55
CA ALA A 230 15.15 -13.23 12.51
C ALA A 230 14.90 -12.72 13.94
N ALA A 231 14.59 -11.43 14.11
CA ALA A 231 14.32 -10.82 15.40
C ALA A 231 13.05 -11.37 16.06
N SER A 232 12.02 -11.68 15.26
CA SER A 232 10.75 -12.22 15.75
C SER A 232 10.87 -13.62 16.32
N ARG A 233 11.81 -14.42 15.80
CA ARG A 233 11.96 -15.87 16.05
C ARG A 233 10.67 -16.68 15.80
N ALA A 234 9.75 -16.14 15.00
CA ALA A 234 8.44 -16.73 14.75
C ALA A 234 8.42 -17.62 13.50
N VAL A 235 9.24 -17.31 12.49
CA VAL A 235 9.25 -18.02 11.20
C VAL A 235 10.22 -19.20 11.24
N GLY A 236 9.69 -20.40 11.01
CA GLY A 236 10.46 -21.65 10.92
C GLY A 236 10.38 -22.31 9.53
N ASP A 237 9.33 -22.04 8.77
CA ASP A 237 9.17 -22.55 7.41
C ASP A 237 10.21 -21.98 6.45
N GLN A 238 10.65 -22.82 5.50
CA GLN A 238 11.53 -22.45 4.39
C GLN A 238 10.93 -22.98 3.08
N PRO A 239 9.87 -22.34 2.56
CA PRO A 239 9.19 -22.81 1.36
C PRO A 239 10.10 -22.66 0.13
N VAL A 240 9.92 -23.58 -0.83
CA VAL A 240 10.64 -23.55 -2.11
C VAL A 240 9.99 -22.54 -3.04
N ALA A 241 10.79 -21.66 -3.64
CA ALA A 241 10.33 -20.72 -4.66
C ALA A 241 10.40 -21.33 -6.06
N TYR A 242 9.37 -21.07 -6.85
CA TYR A 242 9.33 -21.42 -8.27
C TYR A 242 9.24 -20.13 -9.09
N PRO A 243 10.10 -19.93 -10.11
CA PRO A 243 10.01 -18.75 -10.98
C PRO A 243 8.63 -18.59 -11.61
N PHE A 244 8.21 -17.35 -11.82
CA PHE A 244 7.01 -17.06 -12.59
C PHE A 244 7.33 -17.24 -14.09
N ALA A 245 6.46 -17.95 -14.80
CA ALA A 245 6.57 -18.12 -16.26
C ALA A 245 6.16 -16.84 -17.04
N GLY A 246 5.56 -15.86 -16.36
CA GLY A 246 5.12 -14.60 -16.95
C GLY A 246 3.96 -13.98 -16.14
N LEU A 247 3.33 -12.95 -16.71
CA LEU A 247 2.23 -12.24 -16.07
C LEU A 247 1.01 -13.14 -15.83
N THR A 248 0.66 -14.01 -16.78
CA THR A 248 -0.48 -14.93 -16.64
C THR A 248 -0.29 -15.89 -15.47
N ASP A 249 0.90 -16.49 -15.34
CA ASP A 249 1.23 -17.36 -14.20
C ASP A 249 1.22 -16.57 -12.87
N ALA A 250 1.72 -15.32 -12.86
CA ALA A 250 1.62 -14.47 -11.68
C ALA A 250 0.16 -14.19 -11.27
N GLN A 251 -0.73 -13.97 -12.24
CA GLN A 251 -2.16 -13.77 -12.01
C GLN A 251 -2.83 -15.05 -11.47
N GLU A 252 -2.55 -16.20 -12.08
CA GLU A 252 -3.11 -17.50 -11.63
C GLU A 252 -2.65 -17.84 -10.21
N ARG A 253 -1.36 -17.67 -9.90
CA ARG A 253 -0.85 -17.89 -8.54
C ARG A 253 -1.45 -16.91 -7.53
N PHE A 254 -1.64 -15.65 -7.92
CA PHE A 254 -2.32 -14.69 -7.05
C PHE A 254 -3.75 -15.14 -6.75
N ALA A 255 -4.52 -15.54 -7.76
CA ALA A 255 -5.88 -16.06 -7.57
C ALA A 255 -5.90 -17.27 -6.63
N ASN A 256 -4.97 -18.22 -6.78
CA ASN A 256 -4.84 -19.38 -5.90
C ASN A 256 -4.49 -18.98 -4.46
N TRP A 257 -3.56 -18.05 -4.27
CA TRP A 257 -3.20 -17.54 -2.93
C TRP A 257 -4.33 -16.76 -2.26
N LEU A 258 -5.25 -16.16 -3.03
CA LEU A 258 -6.46 -15.55 -2.48
C LEU A 258 -7.46 -16.61 -2.03
N ASP A 259 -7.73 -17.63 -2.86
CA ASP A 259 -8.66 -18.72 -2.56
C ASP A 259 -8.23 -19.54 -1.34
N GLU A 260 -6.94 -19.87 -1.27
CA GLU A 260 -6.33 -20.56 -0.13
C GLU A 260 -6.19 -19.66 1.11
N GLY A 261 -6.38 -18.36 0.95
CA GLY A 261 -6.18 -17.36 2.00
C GLY A 261 -4.73 -17.34 2.48
N VAL A 262 -3.76 -17.34 1.57
CA VAL A 262 -2.32 -17.09 1.82
C VAL A 262 -2.02 -15.59 1.81
N ILE A 263 -2.79 -14.82 1.04
CA ILE A 263 -2.81 -13.35 1.03
C ILE A 263 -4.22 -12.90 1.45
N ARG A 264 -4.32 -12.01 2.43
CA ARG A 264 -5.58 -11.65 3.09
C ARG A 264 -5.67 -10.16 3.37
N ARG A 265 -6.90 -9.64 3.49
CA ARG A 265 -7.10 -8.32 4.08
C ARG A 265 -6.79 -8.38 5.57
N ILE A 266 -6.25 -7.29 6.09
CA ILE A 266 -6.04 -7.05 7.52
C ILE A 266 -6.73 -5.73 7.86
N PHE A 267 -7.28 -5.63 9.06
CA PHE A 267 -8.11 -4.52 9.49
C PHE A 267 -7.59 -3.92 10.80
N CYS A 268 -7.60 -2.60 10.87
CA CYS A 268 -7.34 -1.83 12.08
C CYS A 268 -8.68 -1.51 12.77
N ASP A 269 -8.71 -1.59 14.10
CA ASP A 269 -9.86 -1.30 14.95
C ASP A 269 -11.13 -2.10 14.59
N VAL A 270 -10.97 -3.43 14.53
CA VAL A 270 -12.13 -4.32 14.35
C VAL A 270 -13.12 -4.16 15.51
N ASP A 271 -14.41 -4.00 15.20
CA ASP A 271 -15.49 -3.98 16.21
C ASP A 271 -15.68 -5.38 16.82
N ASP A 272 -16.09 -5.43 18.10
CA ASP A 272 -16.62 -6.67 18.65
C ASP A 272 -17.87 -6.99 17.84
N GLY A 273 -17.87 -8.14 17.17
CA GLY A 273 -19.13 -8.81 16.90
C GLY A 273 -19.81 -9.04 18.24
N ARG A 274 -20.67 -8.11 18.66
CA ARG A 274 -21.59 -8.32 19.77
C ARG A 274 -22.32 -9.61 19.47
N GLY A 275 -22.08 -10.61 20.32
CA GLY A 275 -22.80 -11.86 20.28
C GLY A 275 -24.30 -11.61 20.24
N GLY A 276 -24.95 -12.26 19.27
CA GLY A 276 -26.34 -12.68 19.36
C GLY A 276 -26.34 -14.19 19.53
#